data_AF-A0A661XJG2-F1
#
_entry.id   AF-A0A661XJG2-F1
#
_cell.length_a   1.000
_cell.length_b   1.000
_cell.length_c   1.000
_cell.angle_alpha   90.00
_cell.angle_beta   90.00
_cell.angle_gamma   90.00
#
_symmetry.space_group_name_H-M   'P 1'
#
loop_
_entity.id
_entity.type
_entity.pdbx_description
1 polymer ?
#
loop_
_entity_poly.entity_id
_entity_poly.type
_entity_poly.pdbx_seq_one_letter_code
_entity_poly.pdbx_strand_id
1 'polypeptide(L)' 'LNEEGTTIIMVTHSQYCAEFANRVVRMLDGQVVTENMVRQYI' A
#
# COMPACT_ATOMS: atom_id res chain seq x y z
N LEU A 1 5.25 -3.08 -9.79
CA LEU A 1 6.26 -4.04 -9.29
C LEU A 1 7.46 -3.22 -8.82
N ASN A 2 8.15 -3.62 -7.75
CA ASN A 2 9.43 -2.97 -7.41
C ASN A 2 10.42 -3.19 -8.57
N GLU A 3 11.47 -2.38 -8.63
CA GLU A 3 12.42 -2.34 -9.76
C GLU A 3 13.07 -3.72 -10.04
N GLU A 4 13.21 -4.57 -9.02
CA GLU A 4 13.75 -5.93 -9.15
C GLU A 4 12.68 -7.02 -9.42
N GLY A 5 11.43 -6.64 -9.70
CA GLY A 5 10.33 -7.59 -9.91
C GLY A 5 9.78 -8.25 -8.64
N THR A 6 10.35 -7.95 -7.47
CA THR A 6 9.86 -8.46 -6.18
C THR A 6 8.65 -7.67 -5.69
N THR A 7 7.60 -8.35 -5.22
CA THR A 7 6.44 -7.71 -4.59
C THR A 7 6.50 -7.88 -3.08
N ILE A 8 6.39 -6.77 -2.34
CA ILE A 8 6.39 -6.75 -0.89
C ILE A 8 4.99 -6.34 -0.42
N ILE A 9 4.45 -7.08 0.54
CA ILE A 9 3.22 -6.72 1.24
C ILE A 9 3.61 -6.46 2.70
N MET A 10 3.25 -5.28 3.20
CA MET A 10 3.46 -4.88 4.58
C MET A 10 2.11 -4.52 5.21
N VAL A 11 1.89 -4.96 6.44
CA VAL A 11 0.74 -4.57 7.25
C VAL A 11 1.25 -3.74 8.42
N THR A 12 0.68 -2.56 8.62
CA THR A 12 1.04 -1.65 9.70
C THR A 12 -0.17 -0.83 10.13
N HIS A 13 -0.22 -0.48 11.41
CA HIS A 13 -1.18 0.50 11.94
C HIS A 13 -0.66 1.94 11.83
N SER A 14 0.60 2.15 11.47
CA SER A 14 1.16 3.49 11.25
C SER A 14 0.85 3.97 9.84
N GLN A 15 0.03 5.00 9.73
CA GLN A 15 -0.26 5.64 8.44
C GLN A 15 1.02 6.17 7.77
N TYR A 16 1.90 6.81 8.55
CA TYR A 16 3.17 7.32 8.07
C TYR A 16 4.00 6.23 7.38
N CYS A 17 4.09 5.04 7.98
CA CYS A 17 4.82 3.94 7.38
C CYS A 17 4.13 3.39 6.12
N ALA A 18 2.80 3.38 6.08
CA ALA A 18 2.04 2.91 4.92
C ALA A 18 2.25 3.80 3.68
N GLU A 19 2.42 5.12 3.87
CA GLU A 19 2.63 6.09 2.79
C GLU A 19 3.94 5.88 1.99
N PHE A 20 4.89 5.08 2.50
CA PHE A 20 6.08 4.69 1.73
C PHE A 20 5.80 3.63 0.65
N ALA A 21 4.67 2.92 0.73
CA ALA A 21 4.30 1.91 -0.24
C ALA A 21 3.83 2.54 -1.56
N ASN A 22 4.03 1.85 -2.69
CA ASN A 22 3.44 2.28 -3.96
C ASN A 22 1.90 2.29 -3.93
N ARG A 23 1.31 1.46 -3.07
CA ARG A 23 -0.14 1.32 -2.92
C ARG A 23 -0.49 1.05 -1.46
N VAL A 24 -1.53 1.73 -0.97
CA VAL A 24 -2.07 1.57 0.38
C VAL A 24 -3.51 1.08 0.28
N VAL A 25 -3.77 -0.07 0.89
CA VAL A 25 -5.12 -0.64 1.02
C VAL A 25 -5.52 -0.55 2.49
N ARG A 26 -6.66 0.07 2.78
CA ARG A 26 -7.23 0.09 4.13
C ARG A 26 -8.34 -0.93 4.20
N MET A 27 -8.34 -1.69 5.29
CA MET A 27 -9.37 -2.69 5.56
C MET A 27 -10.07 -2.39 6.88
N LEU A 28 -11.35 -2.72 6.94
CA LEU A 28 -12.19 -2.68 8.13
C LEU A 28 -13.09 -3.91 8.10
N ASP A 29 -13.12 -4.68 9.20
CA ASP A 29 -13.97 -5.86 9.36
C ASP A 29 -13.93 -6.85 8.17
N GLY A 30 -12.73 -7.09 7.64
CA GLY A 30 -12.50 -8.00 6.52
C GLY A 30 -12.85 -7.43 5.14
N GLN A 31 -13.30 -6.18 5.07
CA GLN A 31 -13.65 -5.50 3.82
C GLN A 31 -12.61 -4.43 3.47
N VAL A 32 -12.37 -4.23 2.17
CA VAL A 32 -11.54 -3.13 1.69
C VAL A 32 -12.37 -1.86 1.68
N VAL A 33 -11.95 -0.85 2.43
CA VAL A 33 -12.67 0.43 2.52
C VAL A 33 -12.11 1.48 1.58
N THR A 34 -10.79 1.49 1.36
CA THR A 34 -10.13 2.42 0.44
C THR A 34 -8.88 1.80 -0.18
N GLU A 35 -8.61 2.13 -1.44
CA GLU A 35 -7.38 1.78 -2.14
C GLU A 35 -6.77 3.03 -2.77
N ASN A 36 -5.53 3.36 -2.39
CA ASN A 36 -4.81 4.54 -2.86
C ASN A 36 -3.51 4.12 -3.54
N MET A 37 -3.27 4.56 -4.77
CA MET A 37 -1.95 4.51 -5.40
C MET A 37 -1.15 5.75 -5.01
N VAL A 38 -0.07 5.59 -4.26
CA VAL A 38 0.72 6.70 -3.71
C VAL A 38 1.76 7.19 -4.72
N ARG A 39 2.35 6.27 -5.50
CA ARG A 39 3.25 6.61 -6.61
C ARG A 39 2.55 6.31 -7.94
N GLN A 40 2.23 7.36 -8.69
CA GLN A 40 1.96 7.25 -10.12
C GLN A 40 3.29 7.38 -10.86
N TYR A 41 3.65 6.39 -11.68
CA TYR A 41 4.69 6.56 -12.68
C TYR A 41 4.13 7.48 -13.76
N ILE A 42 4.63 8.72 -13.83
CA ILE A 42 4.54 9.58 -15.02
C ILE A 42 5.66 9.20 -15.99
#